data_AF-A0A6J2XAL9-F1
#
_entry.id   AF-A0A6J2XAL9-F1
#
_cell.length_a   1.000
_cell.length_b   1.000
_cell.length_c   1.000
_cell.angle_alpha   90.00
_cell.angle_beta   90.00
_cell.angle_gamma   90.00
#
_symmetry.space_group_name_H-M   'P 1'
#
loop_
_entity.id
_entity.type
_entity.pdbx_description
1 polymer ?
#
loop_
_entity_poly.entity_id
_entity_poly.type
_entity_poly.pdbx_seq_one_letter_code
_entity_poly.pdbx_strand_id
1 'polypeptide(L)'
;MGPLSFLMERYVTCCFLCLTLAVSTFQAFQEEWSTVHLLEEPEFAAPINNLTVPVGREAILSCTVNNLGKYKVAWVRAEDQTILSLHTKVVTHNSRIGVTHDNLNTWQLRIRQLKESDRGCYMCQINTAIMKIQEGCLDVYVPPDIINDDTSGDLSVSEGENATLWCKATGHPAPRIVWKREDGQSIVLRKGPREYARVETYNGTNLNFWRLERRQMGAYLCIASNDVPPAVSKRIALNINFAPMIKVPNQLLGAPLNTDVQLECYVEAFPNTINYWIKNRGEMLLNGSKYAIREDRSGYKVFMWLIIRSFSPNDIGTYNCVSTNSLGRAEGTLRLYEIKVTPGSAHEDALSIVGGLAEPARGHRTNTCSATSLSSTIFFLLCFIQLFLS
;
A
#
# COMPACT_ATOMS: atom_id res chain seq x y z
N MET A 1 -78.55 -20.80 -88.25
CA MET A 1 -77.37 -20.47 -87.42
C MET A 1 -77.91 -19.93 -86.09
N GLY A 2 -77.91 -20.58 -84.93
CA GLY A 2 -77.45 -21.85 -84.41
C GLY A 2 -77.51 -21.67 -82.87
N PRO A 3 -78.10 -22.57 -82.07
CA PRO A 3 -78.42 -22.36 -80.65
C PRO A 3 -77.19 -22.54 -79.72
N LEU A 4 -76.02 -22.08 -80.16
CA LEU A 4 -74.72 -22.28 -79.51
C LEU A 4 -74.13 -20.97 -78.94
N SER A 5 -74.68 -19.80 -79.26
CA SER A 5 -74.18 -18.50 -78.77
C SER A 5 -74.63 -18.16 -77.34
N PHE A 6 -75.82 -18.58 -76.92
CA PHE A 6 -76.36 -18.27 -75.59
C PHE A 6 -75.77 -19.13 -74.45
N LEU A 7 -75.27 -20.33 -74.76
CA LEU A 7 -74.64 -21.23 -73.79
C LEU A 7 -73.22 -20.79 -73.43
N MET A 8 -72.50 -20.17 -74.37
CA MET A 8 -71.13 -19.70 -74.17
C MET A 8 -71.09 -18.46 -73.26
N GLU A 9 -72.06 -17.55 -73.41
CA GLU A 9 -72.12 -16.30 -72.65
C GLU A 9 -72.45 -16.53 -71.16
N ARG A 10 -73.32 -17.52 -70.86
CA ARG A 10 -73.62 -17.96 -69.48
C ARG A 10 -72.47 -18.71 -68.82
N TYR A 11 -71.67 -19.46 -69.59
CA TYR A 11 -70.47 -20.14 -69.06
C TYR A 11 -69.38 -19.14 -68.69
N VAL A 12 -69.15 -18.12 -69.53
CA VAL A 12 -68.14 -17.09 -69.29
C VAL A 12 -68.50 -16.21 -68.09
N THR A 13 -69.78 -15.81 -67.95
CA THR A 13 -70.23 -15.04 -66.78
C THR A 13 -70.19 -15.86 -65.49
N CYS A 14 -70.55 -17.15 -65.53
CA CYS A 14 -70.45 -18.03 -64.35
C CYS A 14 -68.99 -18.28 -63.94
N CYS A 15 -68.08 -18.45 -64.91
CA CYS A 15 -66.64 -18.54 -64.64
C CYS A 15 -66.08 -17.23 -64.07
N PHE A 16 -66.50 -16.06 -64.55
CA PHE A 16 -66.08 -14.76 -64.00
C PHE A 16 -66.61 -14.53 -62.58
N LEU A 17 -67.85 -14.91 -62.29
CA LEU A 17 -68.41 -14.85 -60.93
C LEU A 17 -67.71 -15.83 -59.98
N CYS A 18 -67.35 -17.03 -60.44
CA CYS A 18 -66.62 -18.00 -59.63
C CYS A 18 -65.16 -17.56 -59.38
N LEU A 19 -64.50 -16.96 -60.37
CA LEU A 19 -63.15 -16.38 -60.21
C LEU A 19 -63.16 -15.18 -59.26
N THR A 20 -64.15 -14.29 -59.37
CA THR A 20 -64.23 -13.10 -58.50
C THR A 20 -64.59 -13.47 -57.07
N LEU A 21 -65.46 -14.47 -56.85
CA LEU A 21 -65.71 -15.03 -55.52
C LEU A 21 -64.45 -15.70 -54.94
N ALA A 22 -63.73 -16.51 -55.73
CA ALA A 22 -62.48 -17.14 -55.30
C ALA A 22 -61.37 -16.11 -54.98
N VAL A 23 -61.23 -15.06 -55.79
CA VAL A 23 -60.28 -13.96 -55.56
C VAL A 23 -60.69 -13.14 -54.33
N SER A 24 -61.97 -12.89 -54.11
CA SER A 24 -62.44 -12.18 -52.91
C SER A 24 -62.25 -12.99 -51.63
N THR A 25 -62.44 -14.32 -51.67
CA THR A 25 -62.12 -15.20 -50.54
C THR A 25 -60.63 -15.31 -50.32
N PHE A 26 -59.81 -15.32 -51.39
CA PHE A 26 -58.36 -15.36 -51.28
C PHE A 26 -57.81 -14.02 -50.78
N GLN A 27 -58.37 -12.88 -51.18
CA GLN A 27 -58.03 -11.56 -50.66
C GLN A 27 -58.51 -11.35 -49.22
N ALA A 28 -59.71 -11.82 -48.86
CA ALA A 28 -60.19 -11.79 -47.48
C ALA A 28 -59.34 -12.69 -46.56
N PHE A 29 -58.94 -13.87 -47.05
CA PHE A 29 -57.94 -14.70 -46.37
C PHE A 29 -56.62 -13.91 -46.30
N GLN A 30 -56.09 -13.38 -47.39
CA GLN A 30 -54.81 -12.66 -47.39
C GLN A 30 -54.80 -11.40 -46.49
N GLU A 31 -55.94 -10.72 -46.32
CA GLU A 31 -56.14 -9.65 -45.34
C GLU A 31 -56.19 -10.17 -43.89
N GLU A 32 -56.86 -11.31 -43.64
CA GLU A 32 -56.81 -12.03 -42.34
C GLU A 32 -55.40 -12.56 -42.01
N TRP A 33 -54.61 -13.00 -42.99
CA TRP A 33 -53.23 -13.46 -42.77
C TRP A 33 -52.23 -12.30 -42.60
N SER A 34 -52.51 -11.14 -43.21
CA SER A 34 -51.68 -9.94 -43.05
C SER A 34 -51.85 -9.24 -41.69
N THR A 35 -53.00 -9.43 -41.03
CA THR A 35 -53.28 -8.86 -39.70
C THR A 35 -52.78 -9.74 -38.54
N VAL A 36 -52.33 -10.97 -38.79
CA VAL A 36 -51.93 -11.95 -37.74
C VAL A 36 -50.41 -11.97 -37.45
N HIS A 37 -49.54 -11.37 -38.25
CA HIS A 37 -48.08 -11.43 -38.02
C HIS A 37 -47.33 -10.11 -38.24
N LEU A 38 -47.65 -9.09 -37.44
CA LEU A 38 -46.68 -8.07 -37.01
C LEU A 38 -46.70 -7.98 -35.47
N LEU A 39 -46.67 -9.12 -34.79
CA LEU A 39 -46.19 -9.14 -33.42
C LEU A 39 -44.68 -8.96 -33.51
N GLU A 40 -44.20 -7.73 -33.27
CA GLU A 40 -42.77 -7.48 -33.14
C GLU A 40 -42.21 -8.48 -32.11
N GLU A 41 -41.23 -9.29 -32.53
CA GLU A 41 -40.61 -10.25 -31.63
C GLU A 41 -39.85 -9.51 -30.52
N PRO A 42 -39.75 -10.10 -29.32
CA PRO A 42 -39.04 -9.46 -28.23
C PRO A 42 -37.54 -9.38 -28.54
N GLU A 43 -36.92 -8.27 -28.21
CA GLU A 43 -35.48 -8.04 -28.42
C GLU A 43 -34.83 -7.39 -27.21
N PHE A 44 -33.56 -7.71 -26.97
CA PHE A 44 -32.79 -7.04 -25.92
C PHE A 44 -32.49 -5.61 -26.35
N ALA A 45 -32.88 -4.64 -25.53
CA ALA A 45 -32.68 -3.22 -25.84
C ALA A 45 -31.20 -2.81 -25.73
N ALA A 46 -30.43 -3.47 -24.85
CA ALA A 46 -29.01 -3.20 -24.61
C ALA A 46 -28.32 -4.44 -24.02
N PRO A 47 -26.97 -4.60 -24.17
CA PRO A 47 -26.18 -5.60 -23.46
C PRO A 47 -26.30 -5.48 -21.93
N ILE A 48 -26.21 -6.60 -21.22
CA ILE A 48 -26.06 -6.59 -19.75
C ILE A 48 -24.64 -6.15 -19.44
N ASN A 49 -24.49 -5.09 -18.66
CA ASN A 49 -23.17 -4.63 -18.23
C ASN A 49 -22.56 -5.59 -17.21
N ASN A 50 -21.27 -5.90 -17.39
CA ASN A 50 -20.51 -6.58 -16.35
C ASN A 50 -20.45 -5.70 -15.11
N LEU A 51 -20.58 -6.33 -13.94
CA LEU A 51 -20.66 -5.65 -12.66
C LEU A 51 -19.55 -6.13 -11.73
N THR A 52 -18.92 -5.22 -11.00
CA THR A 52 -17.87 -5.53 -10.03
C THR A 52 -18.26 -4.93 -8.69
N VAL A 53 -18.49 -5.76 -7.67
CA VAL A 53 -19.10 -5.35 -6.39
C VAL A 53 -18.35 -5.97 -5.20
N PRO A 54 -18.23 -5.29 -4.04
CA PRO A 54 -17.56 -5.90 -2.89
C PRO A 54 -18.39 -7.02 -2.29
N VAL A 55 -17.70 -7.99 -1.69
CA VAL A 55 -18.30 -9.00 -0.83
C VAL A 55 -19.21 -8.36 0.24
N GLY A 56 -20.34 -9.00 0.53
CA GLY A 56 -21.33 -8.55 1.51
C GLY A 56 -22.30 -7.45 1.04
N ARG A 57 -22.06 -6.81 -0.11
CA ARG A 57 -23.00 -5.83 -0.70
C ARG A 57 -24.09 -6.51 -1.55
N GLU A 58 -24.94 -5.71 -2.19
CA GLU A 58 -25.96 -6.18 -3.14
C GLU A 58 -25.49 -5.91 -4.57
N ALA A 59 -25.58 -6.91 -5.44
CA ALA A 59 -25.42 -6.75 -6.89
C ALA A 59 -26.78 -6.65 -7.57
N ILE A 60 -26.87 -5.83 -8.62
CA ILE A 60 -28.08 -5.66 -9.43
C ILE A 60 -27.70 -5.77 -10.91
N LEU A 61 -28.05 -6.90 -11.54
CA LEU A 61 -27.92 -7.09 -12.99
C LEU A 61 -29.25 -6.72 -13.66
N SER A 62 -29.19 -5.88 -14.69
CA SER A 62 -30.38 -5.35 -15.37
C SER A 62 -30.46 -5.85 -16.80
N CYS A 63 -31.61 -6.40 -17.18
CA CYS A 63 -31.91 -6.88 -18.52
C CYS A 63 -33.12 -6.13 -19.05
N THR A 64 -32.95 -5.38 -20.14
CA THR A 64 -34.01 -4.56 -20.75
C THR A 64 -34.49 -5.22 -22.03
N VAL A 65 -35.79 -5.47 -22.14
CA VAL A 65 -36.39 -6.21 -23.27
C VAL A 65 -37.54 -5.42 -23.89
N ASN A 66 -37.39 -5.04 -25.15
CA ASN A 66 -38.45 -4.41 -25.92
C ASN A 66 -39.42 -5.46 -26.47
N ASN A 67 -40.66 -5.07 -26.69
CA ASN A 67 -41.69 -5.90 -27.34
C ASN A 67 -41.92 -7.26 -26.64
N LEU A 68 -41.83 -7.31 -25.30
CA LEU A 68 -41.98 -8.58 -24.57
C LEU A 68 -43.33 -9.26 -24.83
N GLY A 69 -44.42 -8.49 -24.94
CA GLY A 69 -45.75 -9.01 -25.24
C GLY A 69 -46.16 -10.16 -24.31
N LYS A 70 -46.40 -11.34 -24.89
CA LYS A 70 -46.79 -12.58 -24.18
C LYS A 70 -45.62 -13.43 -23.68
N TYR A 71 -44.39 -13.08 -24.05
CA TYR A 71 -43.19 -13.82 -23.69
C TYR A 71 -42.80 -13.53 -22.23
N LYS A 72 -41.89 -14.32 -21.70
CA LYS A 72 -41.41 -14.25 -20.31
C LYS A 72 -39.90 -14.22 -20.30
N VAL A 73 -39.36 -13.40 -19.40
CA VAL A 73 -37.94 -13.30 -19.10
C VAL A 73 -37.59 -14.25 -17.96
N ALA A 74 -36.44 -14.91 -18.02
CA ALA A 74 -35.91 -15.73 -16.94
C ALA A 74 -34.46 -15.34 -16.65
N TRP A 75 -34.07 -15.37 -15.37
CA TRP A 75 -32.67 -15.28 -14.98
C TRP A 75 -32.13 -16.66 -14.67
N VAL A 76 -31.00 -17.00 -15.25
CA VAL A 76 -30.34 -18.29 -15.13
C VAL A 76 -28.86 -18.05 -14.84
N ARG A 77 -28.27 -18.83 -13.94
CA ARG A 77 -26.81 -18.80 -13.73
C ARG A 77 -26.14 -19.57 -14.87
N ALA A 78 -25.17 -18.95 -15.54
CA ALA A 78 -24.56 -19.52 -16.76
C ALA A 78 -23.77 -20.80 -16.50
N GLU A 79 -23.03 -20.85 -15.39
CA GLU A 79 -22.10 -21.93 -15.04
C GLU A 79 -22.80 -23.30 -14.85
N ASP A 80 -23.89 -23.32 -14.08
CA ASP A 80 -24.58 -24.54 -13.67
C ASP A 80 -26.00 -24.66 -14.23
N GLN A 81 -26.41 -23.70 -15.08
CA GLN A 81 -27.75 -23.61 -15.66
C GLN A 81 -28.87 -23.56 -14.60
N THR A 82 -28.58 -23.11 -13.37
CA THR A 82 -29.58 -23.00 -12.32
C THR A 82 -30.56 -21.87 -12.64
N ILE A 83 -31.85 -22.20 -12.70
CA ILE A 83 -32.93 -21.22 -12.87
C ILE A 83 -33.08 -20.42 -11.57
N LEU A 84 -32.81 -19.13 -11.63
CA LEU A 84 -32.91 -18.22 -10.49
C LEU A 84 -34.30 -17.65 -10.38
N SER A 85 -34.88 -17.24 -11.51
CA SER A 85 -36.22 -16.67 -11.56
C SER A 85 -36.90 -16.91 -12.89
N LEU A 86 -38.23 -16.84 -12.85
CA LEU A 86 -39.08 -16.82 -14.03
C LEU A 86 -40.03 -15.64 -13.91
N HIS A 87 -39.88 -14.68 -14.81
CA HIS A 87 -40.57 -13.40 -14.84
C HIS A 87 -40.35 -12.63 -13.52
N THR A 88 -41.41 -12.35 -12.76
CA THR A 88 -41.34 -11.65 -11.47
C THR A 88 -41.20 -12.58 -10.27
N LYS A 89 -41.16 -13.90 -10.48
CA LYS A 89 -41.11 -14.91 -9.42
C LYS A 89 -39.72 -15.53 -9.29
N VAL A 90 -39.17 -15.49 -8.08
CA VAL A 90 -37.95 -16.22 -7.73
C VAL A 90 -38.25 -17.72 -7.66
N VAL A 91 -37.42 -18.53 -8.32
CA VAL A 91 -37.57 -20.00 -8.40
C VAL A 91 -36.57 -20.70 -7.50
N THR A 92 -35.36 -20.16 -7.38
CA THR A 92 -34.32 -20.72 -6.50
C THR A 92 -34.68 -20.63 -5.02
N HIS A 93 -34.19 -21.59 -4.23
CA HIS A 93 -34.32 -21.58 -2.76
C HIS A 93 -33.36 -20.60 -2.07
N ASN A 94 -32.44 -19.99 -2.81
CA ASN A 94 -31.50 -19.02 -2.27
C ASN A 94 -32.23 -17.72 -1.90
N SER A 95 -32.46 -17.50 -0.60
CA SER A 95 -33.16 -16.33 -0.05
C SER A 95 -32.49 -14.98 -0.33
N ARG A 96 -31.23 -14.98 -0.79
CA ARG A 96 -30.49 -13.78 -1.18
C ARG A 96 -30.86 -13.29 -2.57
N ILE A 97 -31.47 -14.14 -3.39
CA ILE A 97 -31.88 -13.83 -4.75
C ILE A 97 -33.26 -13.15 -4.71
N GLY A 98 -33.31 -11.96 -5.28
CA GLY A 98 -34.54 -11.22 -5.52
C GLY A 98 -34.65 -10.86 -6.99
N VAL A 99 -35.88 -10.62 -7.46
CA VAL A 99 -36.11 -10.06 -8.79
C VAL A 99 -37.08 -8.91 -8.69
N THR A 100 -36.79 -7.85 -9.41
CA THR A 100 -37.70 -6.71 -9.58
C THR A 100 -37.88 -6.41 -11.05
N HIS A 101 -39.07 -5.95 -11.41
CA HIS A 101 -39.37 -5.47 -12.74
C HIS A 101 -39.80 -4.00 -12.59
N ASP A 102 -39.13 -3.08 -13.30
CA ASP A 102 -39.71 -1.76 -13.43
C ASP A 102 -40.93 -1.86 -14.35
N ASN A 103 -41.98 -1.06 -14.16
CA ASN A 103 -43.21 -1.19 -14.94
C ASN A 103 -43.05 -0.74 -16.42
N LEU A 104 -41.82 -0.72 -16.94
CA LEU A 104 -41.46 -0.33 -18.29
C LEU A 104 -41.07 -1.57 -19.07
N ASN A 105 -39.83 -2.02 -18.92
CA ASN A 105 -39.24 -3.08 -19.73
C ASN A 105 -37.91 -3.62 -19.17
N THR A 106 -37.60 -3.41 -17.89
CA THR A 106 -36.33 -3.85 -17.28
C THR A 106 -36.56 -4.86 -16.16
N TRP A 107 -35.99 -6.04 -16.32
CA TRP A 107 -35.92 -7.10 -15.32
C TRP A 107 -34.57 -7.06 -14.62
N GLN A 108 -34.61 -6.85 -13.30
CA GLN A 108 -33.42 -6.75 -12.46
C GLN A 108 -33.28 -8.00 -11.58
N LEU A 109 -32.14 -8.69 -11.69
CA LEU A 109 -31.72 -9.72 -10.75
C LEU A 109 -30.93 -9.06 -9.61
N ARG A 110 -31.40 -9.25 -8.37
CA ARG A 110 -30.76 -8.74 -7.15
C ARG A 110 -30.15 -9.89 -6.37
N ILE A 111 -28.88 -9.76 -6.02
CA ILE A 111 -28.15 -10.75 -5.20
C ILE A 111 -27.66 -10.03 -3.95
N ARG A 112 -28.34 -10.27 -2.82
CA ARG A 112 -28.01 -9.66 -1.53
C ARG A 112 -26.86 -10.40 -0.85
N GLN A 113 -26.10 -9.68 -0.01
CA GLN A 113 -25.00 -10.24 0.79
C GLN A 113 -24.09 -11.13 -0.06
N LEU A 114 -23.45 -10.51 -1.05
CA LEU A 114 -22.59 -11.20 -2.00
C LEU A 114 -21.53 -12.05 -1.30
N LYS A 115 -21.32 -13.24 -1.83
CA LYS A 115 -20.26 -14.16 -1.46
C LYS A 115 -19.32 -14.32 -2.66
N GLU A 116 -18.08 -14.73 -2.41
CA GLU A 116 -17.13 -15.06 -3.48
C GLU A 116 -17.68 -16.10 -4.46
N SER A 117 -18.47 -17.06 -3.95
CA SER A 117 -19.14 -18.10 -4.74
C SER A 117 -20.20 -17.58 -5.72
N ASP A 118 -20.65 -16.33 -5.57
CA ASP A 118 -21.62 -15.71 -6.48
C ASP A 118 -20.96 -15.10 -7.73
N ARG A 119 -19.61 -15.05 -7.76
CA ARG A 119 -18.86 -14.65 -8.95
C ARG A 119 -19.22 -15.57 -10.10
N GLY A 120 -19.44 -14.98 -11.27
CA GLY A 120 -19.71 -15.73 -12.50
C GLY A 120 -20.66 -14.97 -13.42
N CYS A 121 -21.02 -15.62 -14.53
CA CYS A 121 -21.90 -15.02 -15.51
C CYS A 121 -23.36 -15.47 -15.30
N TYR A 122 -24.26 -14.54 -15.57
CA TYR A 122 -25.70 -14.69 -15.40
C TYR A 122 -26.37 -14.35 -16.72
N MET A 123 -27.34 -15.17 -17.09
CA MET A 123 -28.05 -15.08 -18.35
C MET A 123 -29.47 -14.57 -18.13
N CYS A 124 -29.87 -13.61 -18.95
CA CYS A 124 -31.25 -13.24 -19.18
C CYS A 124 -31.77 -13.98 -20.42
N GLN A 125 -32.81 -14.79 -20.25
CA GLN A 125 -33.38 -15.62 -21.31
C GLN A 125 -34.82 -15.22 -21.61
N ILE A 126 -35.19 -15.20 -22.89
CA ILE A 126 -36.56 -14.95 -23.36
C ILE A 126 -37.08 -16.21 -24.05
N ASN A 127 -38.28 -16.66 -23.67
CA ASN A 127 -38.89 -17.90 -24.16
C ASN A 127 -39.54 -17.78 -25.55
N THR A 128 -38.83 -17.18 -26.52
CA THR A 128 -39.18 -17.16 -27.94
C THR A 128 -39.09 -18.55 -28.59
N ALA A 129 -39.58 -18.70 -29.83
CA ALA A 129 -39.51 -19.96 -30.58
C ALA A 129 -38.06 -20.46 -30.71
N ILE A 130 -37.13 -19.54 -30.93
CA ILE A 130 -35.70 -19.73 -30.71
C ILE A 130 -35.34 -18.89 -29.50
N MET A 131 -34.95 -19.52 -28.40
CA MET A 131 -34.66 -18.85 -27.13
C MET A 131 -33.60 -17.76 -27.32
N LYS A 132 -33.94 -16.50 -27.04
CA LYS A 132 -33.00 -15.37 -27.06
C LYS A 132 -32.30 -15.29 -25.70
N ILE A 133 -30.98 -15.14 -25.70
CA ILE A 133 -30.14 -15.14 -24.50
C ILE A 133 -29.21 -13.94 -24.52
N GLN A 134 -29.02 -13.33 -23.36
CA GLN A 134 -28.00 -12.31 -23.13
C GLN A 134 -27.29 -12.61 -21.82
N GLU A 135 -25.98 -12.38 -21.78
CA GLU A 135 -25.13 -12.68 -20.62
C GLU A 135 -24.51 -11.41 -20.05
N GLY A 136 -24.40 -11.35 -18.72
CA GLY A 136 -23.58 -10.37 -18.01
C GLY A 136 -22.87 -11.02 -16.82
N CYS A 137 -21.62 -10.63 -16.59
CA CYS A 137 -20.78 -11.25 -15.57
C CYS A 137 -20.67 -10.38 -14.31
N LEU A 138 -20.80 -11.02 -13.16
CA LEU A 138 -20.60 -10.43 -11.85
C LEU A 138 -19.23 -10.87 -11.32
N ASP A 139 -18.35 -9.90 -11.09
CA ASP A 139 -17.15 -10.09 -10.28
C ASP A 139 -17.36 -9.61 -8.85
N VAL A 140 -16.88 -10.40 -7.90
CA VAL A 140 -16.97 -10.11 -6.47
C VAL A 140 -15.57 -9.90 -5.93
N TYR A 141 -15.27 -8.65 -5.56
CA TYR A 141 -13.97 -8.30 -5.02
C TYR A 141 -13.94 -8.37 -3.49
N VAL A 142 -12.77 -8.73 -2.98
CA VAL A 142 -12.53 -9.03 -1.57
C VAL A 142 -11.31 -8.23 -1.13
N PRO A 143 -11.44 -7.38 -0.10
CA PRO A 143 -10.30 -6.64 0.45
C PRO A 143 -9.14 -7.57 0.84
N PRO A 144 -7.91 -7.06 0.86
CA PRO A 144 -6.76 -7.84 1.23
C PRO A 144 -6.78 -8.17 2.73
N ASP A 145 -6.41 -9.39 3.11
CA ASP A 145 -6.24 -9.78 4.50
C ASP A 145 -4.94 -10.58 4.68
N ILE A 146 -4.18 -10.32 5.74
CA ILE A 146 -2.88 -10.97 5.96
C ILE A 146 -3.07 -12.27 6.75
N ILE A 147 -2.60 -13.38 6.19
CA ILE A 147 -2.63 -14.68 6.84
C ILE A 147 -1.55 -14.72 7.91
N ASN A 148 -1.95 -14.64 9.18
CA ASN A 148 -1.01 -14.53 10.29
C ASN A 148 -0.09 -15.74 10.45
N ASP A 149 -0.62 -16.94 10.27
CA ASP A 149 0.13 -18.20 10.46
C ASP A 149 1.20 -18.41 9.38
N ASP A 150 0.97 -17.92 8.17
CA ASP A 150 1.89 -18.00 7.04
C ASP A 150 2.84 -16.78 6.92
N THR A 151 2.70 -15.80 7.82
CA THR A 151 3.47 -14.55 7.81
C THR A 151 4.37 -14.49 9.03
N SER A 152 5.65 -14.17 8.83
CA SER A 152 6.64 -14.10 9.92
C SER A 152 6.16 -13.23 11.09
N GLY A 153 6.46 -13.67 12.30
CA GLY A 153 6.45 -12.82 13.50
C GLY A 153 7.81 -12.14 13.69
N ASP A 154 8.03 -11.57 14.88
CA ASP A 154 9.33 -11.00 15.24
C ASP A 154 10.42 -12.06 15.18
N LEU A 155 11.54 -11.70 14.54
CA LEU A 155 12.62 -12.62 14.22
C LEU A 155 13.94 -12.11 14.82
N SER A 156 14.66 -12.99 15.51
CA SER A 156 15.99 -12.70 16.05
C SER A 156 17.03 -13.64 15.45
N VAL A 157 18.05 -13.08 14.80
CA VAL A 157 19.06 -13.83 14.03
C VAL A 157 20.46 -13.31 14.37
N SER A 158 21.50 -14.14 14.33
CA SER A 158 22.86 -13.68 14.66
C SER A 158 23.47 -12.84 13.54
N GLU A 159 24.34 -11.88 13.89
CA GLU A 159 25.09 -11.09 12.92
C GLU A 159 25.88 -11.99 11.95
N GLY A 160 25.77 -11.74 10.65
CA GLY A 160 26.43 -12.51 9.60
C GLY A 160 25.65 -13.72 9.08
N GLU A 161 24.53 -14.11 9.72
CA GLU A 161 23.64 -15.16 9.21
C GLU A 161 22.64 -14.62 8.17
N ASN A 162 21.87 -15.54 7.57
CA ASN A 162 20.84 -15.20 6.59
C ASN A 162 19.45 -15.23 7.25
N ALA A 163 18.54 -14.42 6.73
CA ALA A 163 17.16 -14.39 7.21
C ALA A 163 16.19 -14.12 6.06
N THR A 164 14.97 -14.65 6.18
CA THR A 164 13.88 -14.36 5.24
C THR A 164 12.65 -13.97 6.03
N LEU A 165 12.10 -12.80 5.72
CA LEU A 165 10.78 -12.39 6.21
C LEU A 165 9.73 -12.81 5.19
N TRP A 166 8.71 -13.52 5.65
CA TRP A 166 7.61 -14.03 4.84
C TRP A 166 6.35 -13.23 5.12
N CYS A 167 5.58 -12.96 4.07
CA CYS A 167 4.26 -12.37 4.20
C CYS A 167 3.33 -12.87 3.10
N LYS A 168 2.15 -13.33 3.53
CA LYS A 168 1.13 -13.88 2.65
C LYS A 168 -0.22 -13.25 2.99
N ALA A 169 -0.96 -12.91 1.95
CA ALA A 169 -2.28 -12.31 2.07
C ALA A 169 -3.28 -12.98 1.12
N THR A 170 -4.54 -12.98 1.52
CA THR A 170 -5.70 -13.33 0.69
C THR A 170 -6.40 -12.07 0.20
N GLY A 171 -7.27 -12.22 -0.78
CA GLY A 171 -8.03 -11.12 -1.38
C GLY A 171 -8.31 -11.39 -2.85
N HIS A 172 -9.31 -10.70 -3.41
CA HIS A 172 -9.61 -10.72 -4.84
C HIS A 172 -9.80 -9.30 -5.37
N PRO A 173 -9.02 -8.86 -6.37
CA PRO A 173 -7.93 -9.59 -7.03
C PRO A 173 -6.80 -10.00 -6.08
N ALA A 174 -5.92 -10.92 -6.51
CA ALA A 174 -4.83 -11.38 -5.65
C ALA A 174 -3.95 -10.20 -5.20
N PRO A 175 -3.69 -10.04 -3.88
CA PRO A 175 -2.99 -8.87 -3.37
C PRO A 175 -1.51 -8.86 -3.70
N ARG A 176 -1.00 -7.66 -4.04
CA ARG A 176 0.43 -7.39 -4.13
C ARG A 176 1.00 -7.16 -2.74
N ILE A 177 2.16 -7.75 -2.47
CA ILE A 177 2.90 -7.56 -1.23
C ILE A 177 4.07 -6.60 -1.44
N VAL A 178 4.13 -5.57 -0.60
CA VAL A 178 5.21 -4.57 -0.58
C VAL A 178 5.78 -4.47 0.82
N TRP A 179 7.10 -4.50 0.93
CA TRP A 179 7.83 -4.30 2.17
C TRP A 179 8.36 -2.88 2.25
N LYS A 180 8.29 -2.30 3.45
CA LYS A 180 8.86 -0.99 3.79
C LYS A 180 9.45 -1.04 5.20
N ARG A 181 10.45 -0.20 5.50
CA ARG A 181 10.86 0.03 6.89
C ARG A 181 9.90 1.00 7.60
N GLU A 182 9.60 0.72 8.86
CA GLU A 182 8.76 1.58 9.70
C GLU A 182 9.42 2.95 9.94
N ASP A 183 10.75 2.99 10.06
CA ASP A 183 11.53 4.21 10.28
C ASP A 183 11.68 5.11 9.04
N GLY A 184 11.10 4.72 7.90
CA GLY A 184 11.18 5.46 6.64
C GLY A 184 12.54 5.36 5.93
N GLN A 185 13.51 4.64 6.48
CA GLN A 185 14.81 4.43 5.83
C GLN A 185 14.71 3.44 4.67
N SER A 186 15.68 3.47 3.76
CA SER A 186 15.78 2.49 2.69
C SER A 186 16.09 1.09 3.24
N ILE A 187 15.45 0.06 2.70
CA ILE A 187 15.84 -1.34 2.88
C ILE A 187 17.20 -1.55 2.21
N VAL A 188 18.18 -2.02 2.98
CA VAL A 188 19.53 -2.33 2.49
C VAL A 188 19.62 -3.82 2.18
N LEU A 189 19.80 -4.16 0.90
CA LEU A 189 19.94 -5.54 0.42
C LEU A 189 21.35 -5.76 -0.10
N ARG A 190 21.99 -6.85 0.33
CA ARG A 190 23.30 -7.23 -0.14
C ARG A 190 23.18 -8.01 -1.45
N LYS A 191 23.79 -7.50 -2.53
CA LYS A 191 23.85 -8.17 -3.84
C LYS A 191 25.17 -8.93 -4.05
N GLY A 192 26.23 -8.53 -3.37
CA GLY A 192 27.55 -9.15 -3.47
C GLY A 192 28.44 -8.88 -2.25
N PRO A 193 29.75 -9.21 -2.30
CA PRO A 193 30.65 -9.05 -1.17
C PRO A 193 30.76 -7.60 -0.66
N ARG A 194 30.64 -6.60 -1.54
CA ARG A 194 30.66 -5.15 -1.21
C ARG A 194 29.60 -4.34 -1.96
N GLU A 195 28.64 -5.01 -2.57
CA GLU A 195 27.57 -4.36 -3.35
C GLU A 195 26.27 -4.38 -2.55
N TYR A 196 25.68 -3.20 -2.36
CA TYR A 196 24.43 -3.01 -1.66
C TYR A 196 23.43 -2.26 -2.53
N ALA A 197 22.22 -2.79 -2.61
CA ALA A 197 21.07 -2.06 -3.13
C ALA A 197 20.33 -1.39 -1.97
N ARG A 198 19.92 -0.14 -2.18
CA ARG A 198 19.03 0.59 -1.28
C ARG A 198 17.71 0.82 -2.02
N VAL A 199 16.63 0.33 -1.45
CA VAL A 199 15.29 0.47 -2.01
C VAL A 199 14.35 0.98 -0.94
N GLU A 200 13.49 1.94 -1.26
CA GLU A 200 12.48 2.43 -0.31
C GLU A 200 11.40 1.37 -0.04
N THR A 201 11.01 0.67 -1.11
CA THR A 201 10.04 -0.41 -1.08
C THR A 201 10.57 -1.63 -1.82
N TYR A 202 10.21 -2.82 -1.34
CA TYR A 202 10.56 -4.08 -1.99
C TYR A 202 9.30 -4.90 -2.28
N ASN A 203 9.11 -5.31 -3.53
CA ASN A 203 7.95 -6.09 -3.94
C ASN A 203 8.25 -7.59 -3.84
N GLY A 204 7.30 -8.34 -3.26
CA GLY A 204 7.38 -9.79 -3.18
C GLY A 204 6.94 -10.32 -1.83
N THR A 205 6.47 -11.57 -1.81
CA THR A 205 6.03 -12.26 -0.58
C THR A 205 7.17 -12.55 0.39
N ASN A 206 8.43 -12.54 -0.09
CA ASN A 206 9.60 -12.92 0.70
C ASN A 206 10.65 -11.81 0.59
N LEU A 207 11.10 -11.30 1.74
CA LEU A 207 12.23 -10.37 1.82
C LEU A 207 13.45 -11.11 2.36
N ASN A 208 14.41 -11.36 1.48
CA ASN A 208 15.61 -12.15 1.79
C ASN A 208 16.80 -11.25 2.15
N PHE A 209 17.44 -11.57 3.28
CA PHE A 209 18.67 -10.95 3.74
C PHE A 209 19.80 -11.99 3.77
N TRP A 210 20.93 -11.64 3.16
CA TRP A 210 22.14 -12.44 3.15
C TRP A 210 23.23 -11.76 3.95
N ARG A 211 23.84 -12.49 4.88
CA ARG A 211 24.90 -12.01 5.79
C ARG A 211 24.51 -10.71 6.48
N LEU A 212 23.53 -10.81 7.38
CA LEU A 212 22.93 -9.70 8.10
C LEU A 212 23.96 -8.81 8.81
N GLU A 213 23.72 -7.51 8.75
CA GLU A 213 24.50 -6.47 9.42
C GLU A 213 23.59 -5.58 10.28
N ARG A 214 24.13 -5.01 11.36
CA ARG A 214 23.40 -4.20 12.35
C ARG A 214 22.52 -3.10 11.75
N ARG A 215 22.94 -2.50 10.63
CA ARG A 215 22.17 -1.45 9.93
C ARG A 215 20.85 -1.95 9.31
N GLN A 216 20.69 -3.26 9.14
CA GLN A 216 19.46 -3.88 8.65
C GLN A 216 18.48 -4.19 9.79
N MET A 217 18.90 -4.12 11.05
CA MET A 217 18.03 -4.25 12.21
C MET A 217 16.92 -3.19 12.18
N GLY A 218 15.73 -3.53 12.65
CA GLY A 218 14.61 -2.61 12.76
C GLY A 218 13.28 -3.28 12.46
N ALA A 219 12.22 -2.46 12.46
CA ALA A 219 10.88 -2.92 12.14
C ALA A 219 10.56 -2.74 10.66
N TYR A 220 10.02 -3.81 10.09
CA TYR A 220 9.57 -3.89 8.71
C TYR A 220 8.05 -4.02 8.67
N LEU A 221 7.44 -3.37 7.70
CA LEU A 221 6.01 -3.42 7.42
C LEU A 221 5.83 -4.22 6.13
N CYS A 222 5.13 -5.35 6.23
CA CYS A 222 4.51 -5.97 5.07
C CYS A 222 3.18 -5.29 4.80
N ILE A 223 2.96 -4.82 3.57
CA ILE A 223 1.75 -4.13 3.14
C ILE A 223 1.11 -4.94 2.02
N ALA A 224 -0.15 -5.34 2.19
CA ALA A 224 -0.93 -6.06 1.19
C ALA A 224 -2.01 -5.14 0.60
N SER A 225 -2.07 -5.07 -0.74
CA SER A 225 -3.05 -4.26 -1.46
C SER A 225 -3.47 -4.92 -2.78
N ASN A 226 -4.75 -4.88 -3.11
CA ASN A 226 -5.30 -5.31 -4.41
C ASN A 226 -6.19 -4.22 -5.03
N ASP A 227 -5.92 -2.96 -4.69
CA ASP A 227 -6.71 -1.79 -5.11
C ASP A 227 -8.17 -1.80 -4.61
N VAL A 228 -8.52 -2.74 -3.72
CA VAL A 228 -9.73 -2.75 -2.91
C VAL A 228 -9.40 -2.23 -1.51
N PRO A 229 -10.00 -1.11 -1.07
CA PRO A 229 -9.81 -0.61 0.29
C PRO A 229 -10.50 -1.50 1.35
N PRO A 230 -9.93 -1.59 2.57
CA PRO A 230 -8.67 -0.99 3.00
C PRO A 230 -7.47 -1.86 2.61
N ALA A 231 -6.33 -1.23 2.30
CA ALA A 231 -5.06 -1.93 2.33
C ALA A 231 -4.70 -2.28 3.78
N VAL A 232 -4.05 -3.42 3.99
CA VAL A 232 -3.69 -3.92 5.32
C VAL A 232 -2.18 -4.05 5.45
N SER A 233 -1.67 -3.98 6.68
CA SER A 233 -0.25 -4.11 6.94
C SER A 233 0.06 -4.85 8.24
N LYS A 234 1.16 -5.60 8.27
CA LYS A 234 1.68 -6.28 9.47
C LYS A 234 3.11 -5.82 9.76
N ARG A 235 3.36 -5.50 11.02
CA ARG A 235 4.67 -5.11 11.55
C ARG A 235 5.45 -6.34 11.99
N ILE A 236 6.72 -6.39 11.61
CA ILE A 236 7.66 -7.49 11.90
C ILE A 236 9.00 -6.90 12.35
N ALA A 237 9.42 -7.17 13.58
CA ALA A 237 10.73 -6.74 14.07
C ALA A 237 11.82 -7.73 13.63
N LEU A 238 12.84 -7.23 12.94
CA LEU A 238 14.08 -7.96 12.65
C LEU A 238 15.15 -7.52 13.65
N ASN A 239 15.45 -8.40 14.59
CA ASN A 239 16.48 -8.22 15.60
C ASN A 239 17.75 -8.97 15.20
N ILE A 240 18.91 -8.34 15.37
CA ILE A 240 20.20 -8.93 15.02
C ILE A 240 21.03 -9.07 16.29
N ASN A 241 21.40 -10.30 16.65
CA ASN A 241 22.14 -10.61 17.86
C ASN A 241 23.65 -10.50 17.61
N PHE A 242 24.36 -9.73 18.43
CA PHE A 242 25.82 -9.58 18.39
C PHE A 242 26.40 -9.27 19.78
N ALA A 243 27.64 -9.71 20.02
CA ALA A 243 28.36 -9.45 21.26
C ALA A 243 28.68 -7.94 21.44
N PRO A 244 28.89 -7.46 22.67
CA PRO A 244 29.08 -6.05 22.92
C PRO A 244 30.36 -5.54 22.27
N MET A 245 30.31 -4.34 21.72
CA MET A 245 31.46 -3.62 21.20
C MET A 245 31.55 -2.27 21.90
N ILE A 246 32.72 -1.97 22.48
CA ILE A 246 32.97 -0.71 23.20
C ILE A 246 33.89 0.18 22.36
N LYS A 247 33.49 1.44 22.18
CA LYS A 247 34.30 2.51 21.61
C LYS A 247 34.55 3.56 22.70
N VAL A 248 35.82 3.85 22.95
CA VAL A 248 36.26 4.85 23.93
C VAL A 248 36.77 6.06 23.16
N PRO A 249 36.08 7.23 23.16
CA PRO A 249 36.52 8.39 22.40
C PRO A 249 37.87 8.94 22.88
N ASN A 250 38.06 9.01 24.20
CA ASN A 250 39.29 9.51 24.81
C ASN A 250 39.86 8.43 25.74
N GLN A 251 40.95 7.77 25.33
CA GLN A 251 41.60 6.72 26.13
C GLN A 251 42.55 7.27 27.19
N LEU A 252 42.98 8.53 27.05
CA LEU A 252 43.88 9.22 27.96
C LEU A 252 43.28 10.58 28.29
N LEU A 253 42.90 10.79 29.54
CA LEU A 253 42.34 12.05 30.02
C LEU A 253 43.22 12.60 31.13
N GLY A 254 43.51 13.89 31.05
CA GLY A 254 44.17 14.60 32.11
C GLY A 254 43.21 15.62 32.72
N ALA A 255 43.25 15.78 34.04
CA ALA A 255 42.42 16.73 34.75
C ALA A 255 43.18 17.44 35.88
N PRO A 256 42.85 18.71 36.17
CA PRO A 256 43.38 19.39 37.35
C PRO A 256 42.70 18.88 38.62
N LEU A 257 43.44 18.88 39.73
CA LEU A 257 42.91 18.51 41.04
C LEU A 257 41.71 19.38 41.43
N ASN A 258 40.82 18.81 42.26
CA ASN A 258 39.59 19.43 42.77
C ASN A 258 38.55 19.80 41.70
N THR A 259 38.66 19.24 40.49
CA THR A 259 37.63 19.38 39.45
C THR A 259 36.84 18.10 39.25
N ASP A 260 35.66 18.21 38.64
CA ASP A 260 34.85 17.06 38.28
C ASP A 260 35.27 16.55 36.90
N VAL A 261 35.51 15.24 36.80
CA VAL A 261 36.01 14.59 35.57
C VAL A 261 34.95 13.65 35.04
N GLN A 262 34.68 13.70 33.75
CA GLN A 262 33.74 12.81 33.06
C GLN A 262 34.49 11.86 32.13
N LEU A 263 34.35 10.56 32.38
CA LEU A 263 34.80 9.48 31.50
C LEU A 263 33.64 8.99 30.66
N GLU A 264 33.90 8.62 29.40
CA GLU A 264 32.86 8.28 28.42
C GLU A 264 33.16 6.95 27.70
N CYS A 265 32.12 6.12 27.54
CA CYS A 265 32.17 4.93 26.69
C CYS A 265 30.90 4.81 25.85
N TYR A 266 31.07 4.39 24.59
CA TYR A 266 29.98 4.06 23.68
C TYR A 266 29.93 2.55 23.48
N VAL A 267 28.77 1.95 23.67
CA VAL A 267 28.55 0.51 23.56
C VAL A 267 27.52 0.25 22.46
N GLU A 268 27.80 -0.71 21.59
CA GLU A 268 26.82 -1.29 20.67
C GLU A 268 26.64 -2.76 21.02
N ALA A 269 25.41 -3.19 21.31
CA ALA A 269 25.12 -4.59 21.64
C ALA A 269 23.63 -4.94 21.50
N PHE A 270 23.34 -6.18 21.10
CA PHE A 270 21.99 -6.75 21.18
C PHE A 270 22.08 -8.28 21.36
N PRO A 271 21.30 -8.92 22.27
CA PRO A 271 20.35 -8.35 23.20
C PRO A 271 20.97 -7.38 24.21
N ASN A 272 20.12 -6.68 24.98
CA ASN A 272 20.51 -5.65 25.94
C ASN A 272 21.64 -6.11 26.89
N THR A 273 22.53 -5.19 27.22
CA THR A 273 23.71 -5.44 28.06
C THR A 273 23.57 -4.95 29.49
N ILE A 274 24.34 -5.60 30.37
CA ILE A 274 24.70 -5.11 31.70
C ILE A 274 26.00 -4.33 31.57
N ASN A 275 26.02 -3.09 32.04
CA ASN A 275 27.12 -2.15 31.89
C ASN A 275 27.63 -1.71 33.26
N TYR A 276 28.95 -1.65 33.44
CA TYR A 276 29.56 -1.25 34.72
C TYR A 276 30.98 -0.72 34.54
N TRP A 277 31.49 -0.05 35.57
CA TRP A 277 32.84 0.51 35.59
C TRP A 277 33.71 -0.21 36.62
N ILE A 278 34.99 -0.41 36.30
CA ILE A 278 35.99 -1.00 37.18
C ILE A 278 37.18 -0.04 37.30
N LYS A 279 37.79 0.08 38.48
CA LYS A 279 39.06 0.79 38.69
C LYS A 279 40.19 -0.17 39.03
N ASN A 280 41.38 0.08 38.48
CA ASN A 280 42.65 -0.59 38.82
C ASN A 280 42.56 -2.13 38.90
N ARG A 281 41.85 -2.74 37.94
CA ARG A 281 41.71 -4.20 37.69
C ARG A 281 40.85 -5.03 38.65
N GLY A 282 39.98 -4.45 39.47
CA GLY A 282 39.06 -5.32 40.23
C GLY A 282 37.88 -4.69 40.94
N GLU A 283 37.97 -3.42 41.35
CA GLU A 283 36.89 -2.82 42.13
C GLU A 283 35.79 -2.28 41.20
N MET A 284 34.59 -2.85 41.29
CA MET A 284 33.41 -2.32 40.60
C MET A 284 33.00 -1.01 41.26
N LEU A 285 32.90 0.04 40.46
CA LEU A 285 32.48 1.35 40.92
C LEU A 285 30.96 1.41 41.03
N LEU A 286 30.47 1.99 42.12
CA LEU A 286 29.04 2.19 42.38
C LEU A 286 28.73 3.69 42.51
N ASN A 287 27.46 4.03 42.29
CA ASN A 287 26.97 5.39 42.54
C ASN A 287 27.14 5.78 44.01
N GLY A 288 27.67 6.98 44.26
CA GLY A 288 27.90 7.47 45.61
C GLY A 288 28.28 8.95 45.67
N SER A 289 28.95 9.35 46.75
CA SER A 289 29.48 10.72 46.90
C SER A 289 30.62 10.99 45.93
N LYS A 290 31.51 10.02 45.72
CA LYS A 290 32.68 10.15 44.84
C LYS A 290 32.38 9.95 43.36
N TYR A 291 31.59 8.93 43.02
CA TYR A 291 31.31 8.51 41.65
C TYR A 291 29.84 8.70 41.31
N ALA A 292 29.55 9.25 40.12
CA ALA A 292 28.21 9.24 39.55
C ALA A 292 28.23 8.57 38.17
N ILE A 293 27.55 7.43 38.07
CA ILE A 293 27.41 6.60 36.87
C ILE A 293 26.07 6.94 36.22
N ARG A 294 26.12 7.29 34.94
CA ARG A 294 24.94 7.55 34.12
C ARG A 294 25.01 6.69 32.87
N GLU A 295 23.86 6.27 32.39
CA GLU A 295 23.72 5.63 31.09
C GLU A 295 22.52 6.20 30.33
N ASP A 296 22.65 6.25 29.01
CA ASP A 296 21.55 6.58 28.09
C ASP A 296 21.46 5.51 27.01
N ARG A 297 20.24 5.09 26.68
CA ARG A 297 19.97 3.93 25.83
C ARG A 297 19.11 4.35 24.64
N SER A 298 19.62 4.12 23.43
CA SER A 298 18.92 4.39 22.19
C SER A 298 19.02 3.18 21.25
N GLY A 299 18.01 2.31 21.28
CA GLY A 299 18.00 1.05 20.53
C GLY A 299 19.09 0.10 21.03
N TYR A 300 19.95 -0.39 20.11
CA TYR A 300 21.11 -1.24 20.45
C TYR A 300 22.36 -0.45 20.88
N LYS A 301 22.27 0.88 20.99
CA LYS A 301 23.38 1.76 21.38
C LYS A 301 23.20 2.23 22.81
N VAL A 302 24.28 2.18 23.59
CA VAL A 302 24.33 2.68 24.97
C VAL A 302 25.49 3.63 25.14
N PHE A 303 25.20 4.79 25.73
CA PHE A 303 26.18 5.80 26.11
C PHE A 303 26.37 5.71 27.62
N MET A 304 27.61 5.57 28.07
CA MET A 304 27.94 5.43 29.49
C MET A 304 28.86 6.57 29.93
N TRP A 305 28.54 7.15 31.09
CA TRP A 305 29.36 8.18 31.72
C TRP A 305 29.72 7.78 33.15
N LEU A 306 30.97 8.02 33.52
CA LEU A 306 31.44 8.00 34.91
C LEU A 306 31.95 9.39 35.27
N ILE A 307 31.25 10.05 36.20
CA ILE A 307 31.63 11.34 36.76
C ILE A 307 32.37 11.09 38.06
N ILE A 308 33.60 11.59 38.15
CA ILE A 308 34.46 11.53 39.34
C ILE A 308 34.44 12.92 39.95
N ARG A 309 33.84 13.07 41.12
CA ARG A 309 33.72 14.37 41.79
C ARG A 309 34.97 14.73 42.56
N SER A 310 35.38 15.99 42.54
CA SER A 310 36.55 16.51 43.28
C SER A 310 37.80 15.64 43.09
N PHE A 311 38.35 15.65 41.87
CA PHE A 311 39.48 14.81 41.45
C PHE A 311 40.68 14.95 42.39
N SER A 312 41.19 13.81 42.87
CA SER A 312 42.28 13.72 43.85
C SER A 312 43.38 12.79 43.35
N PRO A 313 44.60 12.82 43.95
CA PRO A 313 45.68 11.91 43.56
C PRO A 313 45.30 10.42 43.66
N ASN A 314 44.36 10.05 44.55
CA ASN A 314 43.87 8.68 44.70
C ASN A 314 43.00 8.23 43.52
N ASP A 315 42.47 9.15 42.72
CA ASP A 315 41.64 8.86 41.54
C ASP A 315 42.44 8.60 40.28
N ILE A 316 43.73 8.93 40.29
CA ILE A 316 44.67 8.62 39.22
C ILE A 316 44.73 7.11 39.05
N GLY A 317 44.64 6.66 37.82
CA GLY A 317 44.67 5.24 37.54
C GLY A 317 44.00 4.85 36.24
N THR A 318 43.77 3.55 36.13
CA THR A 318 43.13 2.94 34.96
C THR A 318 41.69 2.59 35.29
N TYR A 319 40.78 3.04 34.43
CA TYR A 319 39.35 2.77 34.51
C TYR A 319 38.95 1.90 33.32
N ASN A 320 38.12 0.90 33.57
CA ASN A 320 37.59 0.01 32.56
C ASN A 320 36.07 0.12 32.55
N CYS A 321 35.49 0.54 31.42
CA CYS A 321 34.07 0.36 31.18
C CYS A 321 33.84 -1.04 30.61
N VAL A 322 32.93 -1.79 31.19
CA VAL A 322 32.68 -3.19 30.85
C VAL A 322 31.22 -3.37 30.48
N SER A 323 30.98 -4.14 29.43
CA SER A 323 29.65 -4.46 28.94
C SER A 323 29.53 -5.95 28.62
N THR A 324 28.43 -6.57 29.05
CA THR A 324 28.19 -8.01 28.91
C THR A 324 26.76 -8.27 28.43
N ASN A 325 26.60 -9.14 27.45
CA ASN A 325 25.30 -9.75 27.07
C ASN A 325 25.44 -11.28 26.95
N SER A 326 24.37 -11.96 26.52
CA SER A 326 24.33 -13.41 26.34
C SER A 326 25.33 -13.97 25.31
N LEU A 327 25.93 -13.12 24.48
CA LEU A 327 26.87 -13.52 23.44
C LEU A 327 28.33 -13.21 23.78
N GLY A 328 28.60 -12.38 24.78
CA GLY A 328 29.98 -12.10 25.17
C GLY A 328 30.15 -10.90 26.09
N ARG A 329 31.42 -10.57 26.32
CA ARG A 329 31.89 -9.49 27.19
C ARG A 329 32.92 -8.65 26.44
N ALA A 330 32.83 -7.33 26.59
CA ALA A 330 33.81 -6.38 26.08
C ALA A 330 34.20 -5.38 27.17
N GLU A 331 35.42 -4.86 27.07
CA GLU A 331 35.95 -3.85 27.97
C GLU A 331 36.70 -2.75 27.21
N GLY A 332 36.51 -1.49 27.62
CA GLY A 332 37.24 -0.33 27.14
C GLY A 332 38.10 0.24 28.26
N THR A 333 39.37 0.53 27.98
CA THR A 333 40.32 1.04 28.98
C THR A 333 40.56 2.53 28.82
N LEU A 334 40.51 3.27 29.94
CA LEU A 334 40.80 4.70 30.04
C LEU A 334 41.87 4.93 31.10
N ARG A 335 42.78 5.87 30.87
CA ARG A 335 43.79 6.30 31.83
C ARG A 335 43.55 7.75 32.23
N LEU A 336 43.44 7.97 33.53
CA LEU A 336 43.25 9.29 34.12
C LEU A 336 44.53 9.71 34.84
N TYR A 337 45.04 10.90 34.50
CA TYR A 337 46.25 11.49 35.11
C TYR A 337 46.03 12.95 35.53
N GLU A 338 46.89 13.44 36.42
CA GLU A 338 46.87 14.83 36.87
C GLU A 338 47.53 15.75 35.82
N ILE A 339 46.86 16.85 35.48
CA ILE A 339 47.48 17.97 34.77
C ILE A 339 47.75 19.08 35.78
N LYS A 340 49.02 19.50 35.85
CA LYS A 340 49.42 20.68 36.63
C LYS A 340 49.04 21.92 35.82
N VAL A 341 48.17 22.74 36.38
CA VAL A 341 47.87 24.07 35.83
C VAL A 341 48.91 25.02 36.42
N THR A 342 49.86 25.48 35.61
CA THR A 342 50.77 26.55 36.00
C THR A 342 49.99 27.86 36.12
N PRO A 343 49.97 28.52 37.29
CA PRO A 343 49.37 29.84 37.40
C PRO A 343 50.30 30.85 36.71
N GLY A 344 50.08 31.11 35.41
CA GLY A 344 50.97 31.99 34.66
C GLY A 344 50.70 32.22 33.17
N SER A 345 49.71 31.58 32.52
CA SER A 345 49.38 31.88 31.11
C SER A 345 48.05 32.64 30.93
N ALA A 346 47.59 33.32 31.99
CA ALA A 346 46.59 34.38 31.87
C ALA A 346 47.30 35.73 32.02
N HIS A 347 48.11 36.08 31.03
CA HIS A 347 48.47 37.46 30.72
C HIS A 347 48.52 37.57 29.20
N GLU A 348 47.63 38.42 28.68
CA GLU A 348 47.59 39.03 27.34
C GLU A 348 48.31 38.31 26.20
N ASP A 349 47.52 37.60 25.39
CA ASP A 349 47.63 37.62 23.93
C ASP A 349 46.23 37.40 23.34
N ALA A 350 45.43 38.47 23.34
CA ALA A 350 44.36 38.64 22.38
C ALA A 350 44.80 39.70 21.36
N LEU A 351 44.61 39.38 20.07
CA LEU A 351 45.07 40.05 18.83
C LEU A 351 46.49 39.64 18.39
N SER A 352 46.72 39.04 17.21
CA SER A 352 46.04 39.12 15.91
C SER A 352 46.41 37.86 15.09
N ILE A 353 45.59 37.28 14.20
CA ILE A 353 45.19 37.73 12.85
C ILE A 353 43.98 36.84 12.43
N VAL A 354 42.75 37.38 12.28
CA VAL A 354 42.00 37.67 11.03
C VAL A 354 41.81 36.46 10.09
N GLY A 355 40.61 36.10 9.62
CA GLY A 355 39.29 36.78 9.65
C GLY A 355 38.18 35.81 9.22
N GLY A 356 36.91 36.19 9.13
CA GLY A 356 36.22 37.45 9.37
C GLY A 356 34.73 37.18 9.11
N LEU A 357 33.85 38.03 9.62
CA LEU A 357 32.53 38.34 9.07
C LEU A 357 31.96 39.47 9.95
N ALA A 358 31.99 40.67 9.37
CA ALA A 358 31.35 41.86 9.93
C ALA A 358 29.93 41.95 9.38
N GLU A 359 28.94 42.17 10.25
CA GLU A 359 27.67 42.79 9.90
C GLU A 359 27.76 44.31 10.18
N PRO A 360 27.24 45.18 9.28
CA PRO A 360 27.18 46.61 9.56
C PRO A 360 25.76 47.03 9.99
N ALA A 361 25.69 47.84 11.05
CA ALA A 361 24.50 48.61 11.41
C ALA A 361 24.54 50.02 10.78
N ARG A 362 23.32 50.49 10.46
CA ARG A 362 22.91 51.77 9.85
C ARG A 362 23.55 53.03 10.43
N GLY A 363 23.74 54.05 9.58
CA GLY A 363 23.80 55.44 10.06
C GLY A 363 24.21 56.53 9.06
N HIS A 364 23.33 56.85 8.10
CA HIS A 364 23.02 58.21 7.57
C HIS A 364 24.04 59.10 6.83
N ARG A 365 23.57 59.56 5.65
CA ARG A 365 23.82 60.82 4.89
C ARG A 365 25.21 60.94 4.24
N THR A 366 25.41 61.36 2.99
CA THR A 366 24.65 62.17 2.02
C THR A 366 25.42 62.14 0.69
N ASN A 367 24.72 62.33 -0.44
CA ASN A 367 25.22 62.85 -1.74
C ASN A 367 26.26 61.98 -2.48
N THR A 368 26.26 61.74 -3.79
CA THR A 368 25.66 62.39 -4.97
C THR A 368 25.88 61.47 -6.18
N CYS A 369 25.06 61.65 -7.22
CA CYS A 369 25.08 61.01 -8.53
C CYS A 369 26.47 60.95 -9.22
N SER A 370 26.75 59.91 -10.02
CA SER A 370 26.57 59.94 -11.49
C SER A 370 27.28 58.79 -12.22
N ALA A 371 26.49 58.13 -13.07
CA ALA A 371 26.75 57.62 -14.42
C ALA A 371 28.09 56.97 -14.82
N THR A 372 27.93 55.81 -15.45
CA THR A 372 28.53 55.26 -16.70
C THR A 372 28.92 53.80 -16.47
N SER A 373 28.81 52.84 -17.38
CA SER A 373 28.08 52.61 -18.63
C SER A 373 28.51 51.19 -19.05
N LEU A 374 27.61 50.40 -19.64
CA LEU A 374 27.88 49.24 -20.53
C LEU A 374 28.54 48.03 -19.82
N SER A 375 28.27 46.77 -20.15
CA SER A 375 27.41 46.07 -21.09
C SER A 375 27.47 44.58 -20.71
N SER A 376 26.53 43.81 -21.25
CA SER A 376 26.68 42.38 -21.58
C SER A 376 26.11 41.35 -20.61
N THR A 377 24.80 41.14 -20.83
CA THR A 377 24.17 39.85 -21.20
C THR A 377 24.23 38.66 -20.25
N ILE A 378 23.00 38.27 -19.88
CA ILE A 378 22.49 36.91 -19.66
C ILE A 378 22.81 36.32 -18.28
N PHE A 379 21.87 36.44 -17.35
CA PHE A 379 21.23 35.34 -16.62
C PHE A 379 20.21 35.91 -15.61
N PHE A 380 19.11 35.18 -15.37
CA PHE A 380 18.00 35.44 -14.43
C PHE A 380 16.77 36.19 -14.96
N LEU A 381 15.99 35.46 -15.75
CA LEU A 381 14.53 35.58 -15.83
C LEU A 381 13.92 34.55 -14.87
N LEU A 382 13.51 34.96 -13.66
CA LEU A 382 12.64 34.20 -12.76
C LEU A 382 11.91 35.19 -11.83
N CYS A 383 10.82 35.79 -12.32
CA CYS A 383 9.70 36.29 -11.50
C CYS A 383 8.60 36.87 -12.41
N PHE A 384 7.84 35.99 -13.05
CA PHE A 384 6.52 36.32 -13.59
C PHE A 384 5.73 35.01 -13.62
N ILE A 385 4.80 34.86 -12.68
CA ILE A 385 3.45 34.30 -12.82
C ILE A 385 2.81 34.42 -11.43
N GLN A 386 2.28 35.61 -11.17
CA GLN A 386 1.11 35.81 -10.33
C GLN A 386 0.45 37.08 -10.85
N LEU A 387 -0.87 37.01 -11.10
CA LEU A 387 -1.78 38.01 -11.68
C LEU A 387 -2.05 37.86 -13.19
N PHE A 388 -3.12 37.14 -13.49
CA PHE A 388 -4.16 37.33 -14.54
C PHE A 388 -5.03 36.06 -14.44
N LEU A 389 -6.33 36.02 -14.17
CA LEU A 389 -7.48 36.94 -14.28
C LEU A 389 -8.49 36.55 -13.16
N SER A 390 -9.15 37.47 -12.45
CA SER A 390 -10.45 38.10 -12.82
C SER A 390 -11.53 37.11 -13.24
#